data_AF-A0A643BN15-F1
#
_entry.id   AF-A0A643BN15-F1
#
_cell.length_a   1.000
_cell.length_b   1.000
_cell.length_c   1.000
_cell.angle_alpha   90.00
_cell.angle_beta   90.00
_cell.angle_gamma   90.00
#
_symmetry.space_group_name_H-M   'P 1'
#
loop_
_entity.id
_entity.type
_entity.pdbx_description
1 polymer ?
#
loop_
_entity_poly.entity_id
_entity_poly.type
_entity_poly.pdbx_seq_one_letter_code
_entity_poly.pdbx_strand_id
1 'polypeptide(L)'
;MNLPLIFLPVHRSHIDYLLLTFILFCHNIKAPYIASGNNLNIPIFSTLIHKLGGFFIRRRLDETPDGRKDILYRALLHGHIVELLRQQQFLEIFLEGTRSRSGKISCARAGLLSVVVDTLSTNTIPDILIIPVGISYDRIIEGHYNGEQLGKPKKNESLWSVARGVIRMLRKNYGCVRVDFAQPFSLKEYLESQSQKPVSSPLSLEQALLPAILPSRPSDAAAEGTDTSINESRDATGESFRRRLIADLAEHILFTASKSCAIMSTHIVACLLLYRHRQGIDLSTLVEDFFVMKEEVLARDFDLGFSGSSEDVVMHAIQLLGNCITITHTSRNDEFFITPSTTVPSVFELNFYSNGLLHVFIMEAIIACSLYAVLKKRGPGAPASPSLISQEQLVRKAASLCYLLSNEGTISLPCQTFYQICHETVGRFIQYGILIVAEPDDQEDTSPGLAEQQWDKKLPEPLSWRSDEEDEDSDFGEEQRDCYLKVSQSKEHQQFITFLQRLLGPLLEAYSSAAIFIHNFSGPVPEPEYLQKLHKYLITRTERSVAVYAESATYCLVKNAVKMFKDIG
;
A
#
# COMPACT_ATOMS: atom_id res chain seq x y z
N MET A 1 7.06 -35.79 6.22
CA MET A 1 7.75 -35.45 4.95
C MET A 1 8.22 -34.02 5.06
N ASN A 2 9.45 -33.68 4.68
CA ASN A 2 9.92 -32.30 4.69
C ASN A 2 9.34 -31.59 3.45
N LEU A 3 8.47 -30.60 3.66
CA LEU A 3 7.96 -29.75 2.59
C LEU A 3 8.96 -28.63 2.28
N PRO A 4 9.12 -28.20 1.02
CA PRO A 4 9.91 -27.02 0.69
C PRO A 4 9.26 -25.76 1.30
N LEU A 5 10.09 -24.92 1.90
CA LEU A 5 9.71 -23.62 2.44
C LEU A 5 10.13 -22.53 1.46
N ILE A 6 9.22 -21.61 1.16
CA ILE A 6 9.52 -20.43 0.34
C ILE A 6 9.31 -19.18 1.19
N PHE A 7 10.43 -18.52 1.48
CA PHE A 7 10.45 -17.25 2.19
C PHE A 7 10.26 -16.10 1.21
N LEU A 8 9.30 -15.22 1.50
CA LEU A 8 8.90 -14.11 0.65
C LEU A 8 9.01 -12.80 1.43
N PRO A 9 10.24 -12.27 1.60
CA PRO A 9 10.48 -11.04 2.33
C PRO A 9 10.09 -9.78 1.53
N VAL A 10 9.66 -8.75 2.28
CA VAL A 10 9.68 -7.36 1.78
C VAL A 10 11.13 -6.91 1.53
N HIS A 11 11.34 -6.03 0.55
CA HIS A 11 12.68 -5.60 0.17
C HIS A 11 12.94 -4.13 0.53
N ARG A 12 13.73 -3.88 1.57
CA ARG A 12 14.09 -2.54 2.05
C ARG A 12 15.57 -2.20 1.81
N SER A 13 16.47 -3.18 1.84
CA SER A 13 17.92 -2.98 1.83
C SER A 13 18.66 -4.09 1.08
N HIS A 14 19.84 -3.83 0.50
CA HIS A 14 20.68 -4.88 -0.07
C HIS A 14 21.26 -5.84 0.97
N ILE A 15 21.11 -5.56 2.27
CA ILE A 15 21.48 -6.53 3.32
C ILE A 15 20.40 -7.59 3.55
N ASP A 16 19.15 -7.37 3.10
CA ASP A 16 18.02 -8.28 3.34
C ASP A 16 18.35 -9.72 2.93
N TYR A 17 19.00 -9.89 1.76
CA TYR A 17 19.43 -11.18 1.22
C TYR A 17 20.29 -11.99 2.19
N LEU A 18 21.19 -11.31 2.92
CA LEU A 18 22.08 -11.97 3.86
C LEU A 18 21.45 -12.11 5.23
N LEU A 19 20.60 -11.14 5.61
CA LEU A 19 19.97 -11.08 6.93
C LEU A 19 19.11 -12.31 7.17
N LEU A 20 18.23 -12.67 6.23
CA LEU A 20 17.36 -13.82 6.38
C LEU A 20 18.16 -15.12 6.47
N THR A 21 19.12 -15.29 5.57
CA THR A 21 20.03 -16.45 5.59
C THR A 21 20.80 -16.55 6.91
N PHE A 22 21.30 -15.43 7.46
CA PHE A 22 22.00 -15.39 8.73
C PHE A 22 21.09 -15.79 9.90
N ILE A 23 19.86 -15.27 9.96
CA ILE A 23 18.90 -15.61 11.01
C ILE A 23 18.58 -17.11 10.96
N LEU A 24 18.25 -17.64 9.79
CA LEU A 24 17.94 -19.07 9.64
C LEU A 24 19.12 -19.95 10.05
N PHE A 25 20.34 -19.57 9.65
CA PHE A 25 21.57 -20.25 10.05
C PHE A 25 21.76 -20.26 11.58
N CYS A 26 21.59 -19.11 12.25
CA CYS A 26 21.69 -18.98 13.70
C CYS A 26 20.66 -19.84 14.45
N HIS A 27 19.51 -20.14 13.83
CA HIS A 27 18.46 -20.99 14.38
C HIS A 27 18.55 -22.46 13.92
N ASN A 28 19.67 -22.88 13.32
CA ASN A 28 19.87 -24.23 12.77
C ASN A 28 18.81 -24.63 11.72
N ILE A 29 18.23 -23.65 11.04
CA ILE A 29 17.34 -23.86 9.89
C ILE A 29 18.20 -23.79 8.62
N LYS A 30 17.96 -24.70 7.70
CA LYS A 30 18.66 -24.77 6.41
C LYS A 30 18.56 -23.43 5.68
N ALA A 31 19.68 -22.91 5.19
CA ALA A 31 19.72 -21.67 4.42
C ALA A 31 18.94 -21.81 3.10
N PRO A 32 18.17 -20.79 2.70
CA PRO A 32 17.44 -20.79 1.44
C PRO A 32 18.34 -20.44 0.26
N TYR A 33 17.99 -20.94 -0.93
CA TYR A 33 18.60 -20.52 -2.19
C TYR A 33 18.02 -19.15 -2.57
N ILE A 34 18.90 -18.16 -2.70
CA ILE A 34 18.53 -16.76 -2.89
C ILE A 34 18.36 -16.45 -4.38
N ALA A 35 17.17 -15.99 -4.76
CA ALA A 35 16.89 -15.44 -6.09
C ALA A 35 17.30 -13.96 -6.17
N SER A 36 18.53 -13.66 -6.61
CA SER A 36 19.07 -12.28 -6.60
C SER A 36 19.13 -11.65 -7.99
N GLY A 37 18.96 -10.33 -8.10
CA GLY A 37 19.10 -9.63 -9.39
C GLY A 37 20.55 -9.53 -9.85
N ASN A 38 20.82 -9.67 -11.15
CA ASN A 38 22.16 -9.59 -11.74
C ASN A 38 22.94 -8.28 -11.44
N ASN A 39 22.25 -7.20 -11.05
CA ASN A 39 22.85 -5.94 -10.63
C ASN A 39 23.71 -6.07 -9.35
N LEU A 40 23.56 -7.18 -8.61
CA LEU A 40 24.33 -7.51 -7.43
C LEU A 40 25.46 -8.52 -7.72
N ASN A 41 25.70 -8.86 -8.99
CA ASN A 41 26.81 -9.73 -9.41
C ASN A 41 28.15 -8.98 -9.33
N ILE A 42 28.57 -8.71 -8.11
CA ILE A 42 29.77 -8.00 -7.74
C ILE A 42 30.76 -9.05 -7.20
N PRO A 43 32.05 -9.10 -7.60
CA PRO A 43 32.93 -10.27 -7.39
C PRO A 43 32.91 -10.91 -5.98
N ILE A 44 33.00 -10.11 -4.92
CA ILE A 44 32.98 -10.60 -3.54
C ILE A 44 31.59 -11.09 -3.13
N PHE A 45 30.56 -10.28 -3.41
CA PHE A 45 29.18 -10.58 -3.03
C PHE A 45 28.61 -11.74 -3.84
N SER A 46 28.97 -11.84 -5.12
CA SER A 46 28.66 -12.94 -6.02
C SER A 46 29.26 -14.26 -5.55
N THR A 47 30.53 -14.24 -5.13
CA THR A 47 31.16 -15.44 -4.55
C THR A 47 30.47 -15.87 -3.26
N LEU A 48 30.08 -14.92 -2.41
CA LEU A 48 29.35 -15.22 -1.17
C LEU A 48 27.96 -15.78 -1.44
N ILE A 49 27.17 -15.11 -2.29
CA ILE A 49 25.83 -15.56 -2.71
C ILE A 49 25.91 -16.98 -3.28
N HIS A 50 26.83 -17.24 -4.20
CA HIS A 50 26.99 -18.58 -4.78
C HIS A 50 27.38 -19.63 -3.74
N LYS A 51 28.26 -19.30 -2.77
CA LYS A 51 28.60 -20.21 -1.66
C LYS A 51 27.41 -20.47 -0.72
N LEU A 52 26.49 -19.51 -0.59
CA LEU A 52 25.26 -19.63 0.17
C LEU A 52 24.12 -20.28 -0.64
N GLY A 53 24.36 -20.70 -1.89
CA GLY A 53 23.36 -21.32 -2.75
C GLY A 53 22.50 -20.33 -3.55
N GLY A 54 22.80 -19.04 -3.55
CA GLY A 54 22.07 -18.07 -4.37
C GLY A 54 22.42 -18.14 -5.86
N PHE A 55 21.47 -17.71 -6.69
CA PHE A 55 21.58 -17.63 -8.14
C PHE A 55 21.10 -16.28 -8.65
N PHE A 56 21.67 -15.84 -9.78
CA PHE A 56 21.41 -14.51 -10.35
C PHE A 56 20.35 -14.55 -11.45
N ILE A 57 19.36 -13.66 -11.33
CA ILE A 57 18.26 -13.49 -12.26
C ILE A 57 18.40 -12.20 -13.06
N ARG A 58 18.14 -12.28 -14.37
CA ARG A 58 18.08 -11.10 -15.25
C ARG A 58 16.79 -10.33 -15.00
N ARG A 59 16.90 -9.02 -14.81
CA ARG A 59 15.76 -8.15 -14.48
C ARG A 59 14.71 -8.03 -15.60
N ARG A 60 15.17 -8.16 -16.86
CA ARG A 60 14.32 -8.31 -18.05
C ARG A 60 14.56 -9.72 -18.57
N LEU A 61 13.61 -10.61 -18.28
CA LEU A 61 13.61 -11.98 -18.81
C LEU A 61 13.43 -12.02 -20.35
N ASP A 62 13.01 -10.89 -20.94
CA ASP A 62 12.46 -10.83 -22.29
C ASP A 62 13.30 -10.02 -23.30
N GLU A 63 14.46 -9.48 -22.94
CA GLU A 63 15.26 -8.65 -23.87
C GLU A 63 16.66 -9.24 -24.12
N THR A 64 16.80 -9.89 -25.28
CA THR A 64 18.07 -9.93 -26.01
C THR A 64 18.39 -8.52 -26.57
N PRO A 65 19.65 -8.22 -26.96
CA PRO A 65 20.00 -6.96 -27.62
C PRO A 65 19.10 -6.63 -28.83
N ASP A 66 18.47 -7.66 -29.41
CA ASP A 66 17.58 -7.59 -30.57
C ASP A 66 16.08 -7.49 -30.21
N GLY A 67 15.73 -7.31 -28.92
CA GLY A 67 14.34 -7.12 -28.46
C GLY A 67 13.48 -8.39 -28.46
N ARG A 68 14.07 -9.59 -28.59
CA ARG A 68 13.36 -10.88 -28.54
C ARG A 68 13.43 -11.52 -27.15
N LYS A 69 12.34 -12.22 -26.77
CA LYS A 69 12.25 -13.02 -25.54
C LYS A 69 13.34 -14.08 -25.48
N ASP A 70 14.12 -14.11 -24.39
CA ASP A 70 15.17 -15.12 -24.18
C ASP A 70 14.54 -16.42 -23.65
N ILE A 71 13.97 -17.20 -24.58
CA ILE A 71 13.24 -18.44 -24.29
C ILE A 71 14.15 -19.46 -23.58
N LEU A 72 15.43 -19.54 -23.98
CA LEU A 72 16.39 -20.46 -23.38
C LEU A 72 16.65 -20.11 -21.92
N TYR A 73 16.92 -18.83 -21.64
CA TYR A 73 17.14 -18.38 -20.26
C TYR A 73 15.93 -18.67 -19.36
N ARG A 74 14.71 -18.41 -19.85
CA ARG A 74 13.47 -18.70 -19.13
C ARG A 74 13.31 -20.20 -18.86
N ALA A 75 13.59 -21.05 -19.84
CA ALA A 75 13.50 -22.51 -19.69
C ALA A 75 14.54 -23.05 -18.69
N LEU A 76 15.77 -22.52 -18.72
CA LEU A 76 16.82 -22.90 -17.77
C LEU A 76 16.47 -22.47 -16.34
N LEU A 77 16.01 -21.24 -16.15
CA LEU A 77 15.58 -20.74 -14.85
C LEU A 77 14.41 -21.56 -14.30
N HIS A 78 13.42 -21.87 -15.15
CA HIS A 78 12.30 -22.73 -14.81
C HIS A 78 12.77 -24.11 -14.35
N GLY A 79 13.60 -24.79 -15.15
CA GLY A 79 14.14 -26.11 -14.83
C GLY A 79 14.96 -26.11 -13.54
N HIS A 80 15.73 -25.06 -13.28
CA HIS A 80 16.51 -24.92 -12.05
C HIS A 80 15.62 -24.83 -10.81
N ILE A 81 14.57 -23.98 -10.83
CA ILE A 81 13.64 -23.83 -9.70
C ILE A 81 12.88 -25.15 -9.45
N VAL A 82 12.40 -25.80 -10.52
CA VAL A 82 11.72 -27.11 -10.41
C VAL A 82 12.63 -28.13 -9.72
N GLU A 83 13.91 -28.19 -10.09
CA GLU A 83 14.86 -29.14 -9.50
C GLU A 83 15.16 -28.81 -8.02
N LEU A 84 15.32 -27.53 -7.67
CA LEU A 84 15.48 -27.12 -6.26
C LEU A 84 14.27 -27.54 -5.42
N LEU A 85 13.06 -27.32 -5.94
CA LEU A 85 11.82 -27.69 -5.25
C LEU A 85 11.69 -29.22 -5.12
N ARG A 86 12.04 -30.00 -6.16
CA ARG A 86 12.09 -31.48 -6.11
C ARG A 86 13.05 -31.99 -5.04
N GLN A 87 14.18 -31.33 -4.89
CA GLN A 87 15.19 -31.62 -3.86
C GLN A 87 14.81 -31.09 -2.47
N GLN A 88 13.57 -30.58 -2.28
CA GLN A 88 13.06 -30.04 -1.02
C GLN A 88 13.99 -28.94 -0.46
N GLN A 89 14.59 -28.13 -1.34
CA GLN A 89 15.38 -26.97 -0.95
C GLN A 89 14.46 -25.81 -0.59
N PHE A 90 14.93 -24.94 0.31
CA PHE A 90 14.22 -23.71 0.65
C PHE A 90 14.59 -22.62 -0.33
N LEU A 91 13.66 -21.71 -0.63
CA LEU A 91 13.89 -20.60 -1.56
C LEU A 91 13.61 -19.27 -0.87
N GLU A 92 14.37 -18.24 -1.25
CA GLU A 92 14.11 -16.85 -0.86
C GLU A 92 13.85 -16.03 -2.12
N ILE A 93 12.67 -15.41 -2.19
CA ILE A 93 12.22 -14.66 -3.38
C ILE A 93 11.64 -13.30 -2.98
N PHE A 94 12.21 -12.22 -3.51
CA PHE A 94 11.67 -10.87 -3.34
C PHE A 94 10.64 -10.56 -4.42
N LEU A 95 9.35 -10.61 -4.07
CA LEU A 95 8.25 -10.39 -5.02
C LEU A 95 8.24 -8.97 -5.60
N GLU A 96 8.73 -7.95 -4.89
CA GLU A 96 8.84 -6.57 -5.39
C GLU A 96 9.85 -6.45 -6.56
N GLY A 97 10.82 -7.37 -6.64
CA GLY A 97 11.93 -7.38 -7.61
C GLY A 97 12.94 -6.23 -7.47
N THR A 98 12.66 -5.22 -6.65
CA THR A 98 13.53 -4.07 -6.38
C THR A 98 13.33 -3.58 -4.95
N ARG A 99 14.39 -3.10 -4.28
CA ARG A 99 14.27 -2.45 -2.97
C ARG A 99 13.31 -1.26 -3.01
N SER A 100 12.53 -1.08 -1.95
CA SER A 100 11.70 0.08 -1.73
C SER A 100 12.54 1.35 -1.67
N ARG A 101 12.07 2.40 -2.34
CA ARG A 101 12.74 3.72 -2.41
C ARG A 101 11.95 4.81 -1.71
N SER A 102 10.69 4.53 -1.39
CA SER A 102 9.76 5.44 -0.74
C SER A 102 9.45 5.01 0.70
N GLY A 103 9.88 3.83 1.13
CA GLY A 103 9.42 3.25 2.40
C GLY A 103 8.06 2.56 2.26
N LYS A 104 7.44 2.57 1.08
CA LYS A 104 6.24 1.79 0.74
C LYS A 104 6.60 0.50 0.00
N ILE A 105 5.75 -0.51 0.10
CA ILE A 105 5.92 -1.76 -0.64
C ILE A 105 5.49 -1.54 -2.09
N SER A 106 6.30 -2.03 -3.03
CA SER A 106 6.03 -1.90 -4.46
C SER A 106 5.08 -2.99 -4.96
N CYS A 107 4.46 -2.79 -6.12
CA CYS A 107 3.64 -3.82 -6.76
C CYS A 107 4.44 -5.12 -7.01
N ALA A 108 3.78 -6.26 -6.83
CA ALA A 108 4.39 -7.57 -7.01
C ALA A 108 4.79 -7.87 -8.45
N ARG A 109 5.84 -8.67 -8.62
CA ARG A 109 6.27 -9.28 -9.88
C ARG A 109 6.17 -10.80 -9.76
N ALA A 110 5.05 -11.32 -10.25
CA ALA A 110 4.67 -12.73 -10.19
C ALA A 110 5.57 -13.74 -10.93
N GLY A 111 6.63 -13.30 -11.63
CA GLY A 111 7.34 -14.15 -12.60
C GLY A 111 8.02 -15.41 -12.04
N LEU A 112 8.61 -15.33 -10.83
CA LEU A 112 9.17 -16.52 -10.17
C LEU A 112 8.10 -17.32 -9.45
N LEU A 113 7.10 -16.63 -8.89
CA LEU A 113 5.98 -17.24 -8.20
C LEU A 113 5.14 -18.09 -9.15
N SER A 114 5.01 -17.70 -10.42
CA SER A 114 4.34 -18.52 -11.42
C SER A 114 5.04 -19.86 -11.62
N VAL A 115 6.38 -19.90 -11.61
CA VAL A 115 7.13 -21.16 -11.74
C VAL A 115 6.87 -22.08 -10.55
N VAL A 116 6.79 -21.51 -9.34
CA VAL A 116 6.45 -22.25 -8.11
C VAL A 116 5.06 -22.86 -8.21
N VAL A 117 4.06 -22.05 -8.58
CA VAL A 117 2.66 -22.48 -8.74
C VAL A 117 2.55 -23.56 -9.81
N ASP A 118 3.16 -23.34 -10.99
CA ASP A 118 3.14 -24.30 -12.10
C ASP A 118 3.79 -25.64 -11.68
N THR A 119 4.89 -25.59 -10.90
CA THR A 119 5.55 -26.80 -10.37
C THR A 119 4.62 -27.59 -9.45
N LEU A 120 3.89 -26.91 -8.57
CA LEU A 120 2.92 -27.56 -7.70
C LEU A 120 1.75 -28.17 -8.51
N SER A 121 1.25 -27.45 -9.53
CA SER A 121 0.16 -27.94 -10.40
C SER A 121 0.51 -29.20 -11.19
N THR A 122 1.80 -29.45 -11.46
CA THR A 122 2.25 -30.73 -12.07
C THR A 122 2.19 -31.93 -11.13
N ASN A 123 1.78 -31.73 -9.85
CA ASN A 123 1.76 -32.75 -8.79
C ASN A 123 3.13 -33.43 -8.56
N THR A 124 4.22 -32.76 -8.95
CA THR A 124 5.58 -33.27 -8.74
C THR A 124 5.98 -33.24 -7.27
N ILE A 125 5.35 -32.36 -6.48
CA ILE A 125 5.62 -32.13 -5.06
C ILE A 125 4.27 -32.10 -4.34
N PRO A 126 4.13 -32.72 -3.16
CA PRO A 126 2.84 -32.82 -2.49
C PRO A 126 2.27 -31.46 -2.07
N ASP A 127 3.12 -30.55 -1.59
CA ASP A 127 2.76 -29.20 -1.19
C ASP A 127 4.01 -28.30 -1.02
N ILE A 128 3.81 -27.00 -0.90
CA ILE A 128 4.83 -25.98 -0.65
C ILE A 128 4.31 -25.04 0.43
N LEU A 129 5.11 -24.77 1.46
CA LEU A 129 4.74 -23.79 2.49
C LEU A 129 5.28 -22.40 2.13
N ILE A 130 4.37 -21.44 2.05
CA ILE A 130 4.68 -20.04 1.81
C ILE A 130 4.84 -19.31 3.14
N ILE A 131 5.95 -18.58 3.29
CA ILE A 131 6.27 -17.82 4.49
C ILE A 131 6.48 -16.35 4.11
N PRO A 132 5.47 -15.48 4.29
CA PRO A 132 5.65 -14.04 4.17
C PRO A 132 6.58 -13.53 5.28
N VAL A 133 7.51 -12.63 4.95
CA VAL A 133 8.49 -12.11 5.93
C VAL A 133 8.51 -10.58 5.93
N GLY A 134 8.24 -10.00 7.09
CA GLY A 134 8.37 -8.56 7.34
C GLY A 134 9.79 -8.21 7.79
N ILE A 135 10.33 -7.10 7.29
CA ILE A 135 11.64 -6.58 7.69
C ILE A 135 11.53 -5.08 7.94
N SER A 136 11.93 -4.65 9.14
CA SER A 136 11.88 -3.27 9.60
C SER A 136 13.23 -2.80 10.13
N TYR A 137 13.61 -1.57 9.78
CA TYR A 137 14.89 -0.95 10.16
C TYR A 137 14.65 0.38 10.84
N ASP A 138 15.33 0.68 11.94
CA ASP A 138 15.32 2.06 12.45
C ASP A 138 15.99 3.00 11.43
N ARG A 139 17.15 2.60 10.89
CA ARG A 139 17.85 3.35 9.85
C ARG A 139 18.48 2.44 8.79
N ILE A 140 18.05 2.62 7.54
CA ILE A 140 18.68 1.95 6.40
C ILE A 140 20.10 2.48 6.15
N ILE A 141 21.02 1.56 5.90
CA ILE A 141 22.46 1.82 5.75
C ILE A 141 22.80 2.58 4.44
N GLU A 142 21.94 2.43 3.43
CA GLU A 142 22.19 2.77 2.04
C GLU A 142 21.81 4.22 1.72
N GLY A 143 22.78 5.14 1.68
CA GLY A 143 22.53 6.59 1.55
C GLY A 143 22.14 7.13 0.17
N HIS A 144 21.64 6.31 -0.77
CA HIS A 144 21.34 6.76 -2.15
C HIS A 144 19.84 6.95 -2.47
N TYR A 145 18.93 6.72 -1.52
CA TYR A 145 17.48 6.88 -1.75
C TYR A 145 17.09 8.29 -2.19
N ASN A 146 17.66 9.33 -1.57
CA ASN A 146 17.40 10.72 -1.93
C ASN A 146 17.72 11.02 -3.40
N GLY A 147 18.81 10.46 -3.94
CA GLY A 147 19.17 10.64 -5.35
C GLY A 147 18.15 10.01 -6.30
N GLU A 148 17.66 8.82 -5.97
CA GLU A 148 16.65 8.09 -6.77
C GLU A 148 15.26 8.73 -6.64
N GLN A 149 14.89 9.22 -5.45
CA GLN A 149 13.67 10.00 -5.22
C GLN A 149 13.69 11.37 -5.91
N LEU A 150 14.88 11.91 -6.19
CA LEU A 150 15.10 13.07 -7.06
C LEU A 150 15.14 12.70 -8.56
N GLY A 151 14.78 11.47 -8.92
CA GLY A 151 14.71 11.02 -10.32
C GLY A 151 16.06 10.75 -10.98
N LYS A 152 17.17 10.76 -10.24
CA LYS A 152 18.49 10.40 -10.82
C LYS A 152 18.48 8.92 -11.21
N PRO A 153 19.09 8.55 -12.35
CA PRO A 153 19.14 7.17 -12.79
C PRO A 153 19.86 6.32 -11.75
N LYS A 154 19.40 5.07 -11.60
CA LYS A 154 20.02 4.10 -10.70
C LYS A 154 21.48 3.91 -11.12
N LYS A 155 22.42 4.30 -10.26
CA LYS A 155 23.84 3.96 -10.46
C LYS A 155 24.05 2.53 -9.98
N ASN A 156 24.73 1.71 -10.78
CA ASN A 156 25.23 0.42 -10.30
C ASN A 156 26.18 0.70 -9.14
N GLU A 157 25.93 0.10 -7.98
CA GLU A 157 26.78 0.30 -6.82
C GLU A 157 28.14 -0.37 -7.09
N SER A 158 29.23 0.37 -6.92
CA SER A 158 30.57 -0.20 -7.08
C SER A 158 30.94 -1.04 -5.87
N LEU A 159 31.79 -2.08 -6.06
CA LEU A 159 32.44 -2.88 -5.00
C LEU A 159 32.84 -2.03 -3.79
N TRP A 160 33.47 -0.89 -4.08
CA TRP A 160 34.02 0.01 -3.08
C TRP A 160 32.95 0.86 -2.38
N SER A 161 31.79 1.09 -3.00
CA SER A 161 30.63 1.70 -2.35
C SER A 161 30.01 0.75 -1.32
N VAL A 162 29.80 -0.52 -1.69
CA VAL A 162 29.23 -1.54 -0.80
C VAL A 162 30.19 -1.85 0.37
N ALA A 163 31.47 -2.07 0.09
CA ALA A 163 32.46 -2.34 1.13
C ALA A 163 32.62 -1.16 2.11
N ARG A 164 32.63 0.08 1.61
CA ARG A 164 32.59 1.26 2.49
C ARG A 164 31.28 1.36 3.26
N GLY A 165 30.16 0.97 2.66
CA GLY A 165 28.86 0.88 3.34
C GLY A 165 28.91 -0.07 4.53
N VAL A 166 29.44 -1.29 4.34
CA VAL A 166 29.61 -2.28 5.42
C VAL A 166 30.60 -1.81 6.49
N ILE A 167 31.76 -1.25 6.10
CA ILE A 167 32.72 -0.68 7.08
C ILE A 167 32.08 0.48 7.86
N ARG A 168 31.28 1.31 7.19
CA ARG A 168 30.55 2.41 7.82
C ARG A 168 29.43 1.90 8.73
N MET A 169 28.74 0.82 8.34
CA MET A 169 27.77 0.10 9.17
C MET A 169 28.41 -0.39 10.46
N LEU A 170 29.58 -1.01 10.38
CA LEU A 170 30.31 -1.47 11.56
C LEU A 170 30.83 -0.32 12.45
N ARG A 171 30.96 0.90 11.91
CA ARG A 171 31.50 2.08 12.60
C ARG A 171 30.44 3.08 13.07
N LYS A 172 29.20 2.99 12.59
CA LYS A 172 28.12 3.92 12.93
C LYS A 172 26.96 3.15 13.53
N ASN A 173 26.29 3.78 14.49
CA ASN A 173 25.04 3.25 15.00
C ASN A 173 23.92 3.48 13.97
N TYR A 174 23.35 2.39 13.45
CA TYR A 174 22.20 2.40 12.53
C TYR A 174 20.91 1.93 13.21
N GLY A 175 20.93 1.75 14.54
CA GLY A 175 19.81 1.24 15.31
C GLY A 175 19.61 -0.26 15.10
N CYS A 176 18.37 -0.71 15.26
CA CYS A 176 18.00 -2.12 15.21
C CYS A 176 17.36 -2.49 13.87
N VAL A 177 17.45 -3.79 13.55
CA VAL A 177 16.65 -4.43 12.50
C VAL A 177 15.79 -5.51 13.15
N ARG A 178 14.52 -5.57 12.77
CA ARG A 178 13.58 -6.58 13.22
C ARG A 178 13.05 -7.36 12.01
N VAL A 179 13.01 -8.68 12.14
CA VAL A 179 12.53 -9.60 11.11
C VAL A 179 11.42 -10.44 11.73
N ASP A 180 10.24 -10.37 11.13
CA ASP A 180 9.04 -11.03 11.62
C ASP A 180 8.53 -12.00 10.55
N PHE A 181 8.44 -13.27 10.92
CA PHE A 181 7.89 -14.32 10.05
C PHE A 181 6.38 -14.40 10.27
N ALA A 182 5.59 -14.16 9.22
CA ALA A 182 4.16 -14.35 9.28
C ALA A 182 3.81 -15.84 9.32
N GLN A 183 2.55 -16.14 9.67
CA GLN A 183 2.04 -17.51 9.71
C GLN A 183 2.26 -18.22 8.35
N PRO A 184 3.00 -19.34 8.32
CA PRO A 184 3.14 -20.13 7.10
C PRO A 184 1.80 -20.70 6.66
N PHE A 185 1.55 -20.73 5.34
CA PHE A 185 0.34 -21.33 4.77
C PHE A 185 0.66 -22.28 3.62
N SER A 186 -0.21 -23.28 3.41
CA SER A 186 -0.13 -24.24 2.31
C SER A 186 -0.46 -23.55 0.99
N LEU A 187 0.45 -23.64 0.02
CA LEU A 187 0.18 -23.15 -1.33
C LEU A 187 -0.92 -23.97 -1.98
N LYS A 188 -0.95 -25.29 -1.76
CA LYS A 188 -1.97 -26.16 -2.32
C LYS A 188 -3.36 -25.79 -1.82
N GLU A 189 -3.52 -25.67 -0.50
CA GLU A 189 -4.79 -25.27 0.12
C GLU A 189 -5.25 -23.90 -0.37
N TYR A 190 -4.33 -22.94 -0.50
CA TYR A 190 -4.64 -21.63 -1.04
C TYR A 190 -5.19 -21.72 -2.48
N LEU A 191 -4.53 -22.46 -3.37
CA LEU A 191 -4.97 -22.58 -4.77
C LEU A 191 -6.31 -23.32 -4.90
N GLU A 192 -6.53 -24.35 -4.09
CA GLU A 192 -7.78 -25.10 -4.04
C GLU A 192 -8.94 -24.23 -3.54
N SER A 193 -8.73 -23.44 -2.49
CA SER A 193 -9.75 -22.54 -1.93
C SER A 193 -10.15 -21.41 -2.89
N GLN A 194 -9.19 -20.85 -3.63
CA GLN A 194 -9.48 -19.79 -4.61
C GLN A 194 -10.19 -20.33 -5.86
N SER A 195 -9.91 -21.57 -6.24
CA SER A 195 -10.58 -22.22 -7.38
C SER A 195 -12.07 -22.48 -7.13
N GLN A 196 -12.49 -22.52 -5.85
CA GLN A 196 -13.89 -22.75 -5.46
C GLN A 196 -14.71 -21.45 -5.33
N LYS A 197 -14.07 -20.27 -5.32
CA LYS A 197 -14.79 -19.00 -5.20
C LYS A 197 -15.36 -18.57 -6.56
N PRO A 198 -16.61 -18.06 -6.61
CA PRO A 198 -17.16 -17.50 -7.83
C PRO A 198 -16.32 -16.32 -8.29
N VAL A 199 -15.80 -16.39 -9.51
CA VAL A 199 -14.93 -15.36 -10.09
C VAL A 199 -15.76 -14.13 -10.41
N SER A 200 -15.70 -13.11 -9.56
CA SER A 200 -16.16 -11.78 -9.93
C SER A 200 -15.20 -11.23 -10.99
N SER A 201 -15.71 -10.74 -12.11
CA SER A 201 -14.89 -9.97 -13.04
C SER A 201 -14.44 -8.68 -12.33
N PRO A 202 -13.12 -8.42 -12.24
CA PRO A 202 -12.67 -7.16 -11.66
C PRO A 202 -13.21 -6.02 -12.51
N LEU A 203 -13.84 -5.04 -11.85
CA LEU A 203 -14.24 -3.80 -12.51
C LEU A 203 -12.98 -3.13 -13.05
N SER A 204 -13.01 -2.71 -14.32
CA SER A 204 -11.95 -1.84 -14.82
C SER A 204 -11.92 -0.56 -13.99
N LEU A 205 -10.74 0.02 -13.86
CA LEU A 205 -10.53 1.19 -13.04
C LEU A 205 -11.29 2.41 -13.60
N GLU A 206 -11.47 2.47 -14.92
CA GLU A 206 -12.42 3.35 -15.59
C GLU A 206 -13.86 3.10 -15.11
N GLN A 207 -14.39 1.87 -15.19
CA GLN A 207 -15.75 1.54 -14.73
C GLN A 207 -15.98 1.83 -13.24
N ALA A 208 -14.97 1.65 -12.40
CA ALA A 208 -15.05 1.91 -10.97
C ALA A 208 -15.10 3.41 -10.64
N LEU A 209 -14.39 4.24 -11.41
CA LEU A 209 -14.25 5.67 -11.14
C LEU A 209 -15.17 6.56 -11.96
N LEU A 210 -15.61 6.13 -13.15
CA LEU A 210 -16.51 6.88 -14.03
C LEU A 210 -17.77 7.39 -13.32
N PRO A 211 -18.49 6.58 -12.51
CA PRO A 211 -19.66 7.06 -11.78
C PRO A 211 -19.34 8.20 -10.80
N ALA A 212 -18.12 8.24 -10.26
CA ALA A 212 -17.66 9.29 -9.36
C ALA A 212 -17.14 10.55 -10.10
N ILE A 213 -16.63 10.38 -11.33
CA ILE A 213 -16.08 11.45 -12.18
C ILE A 213 -17.20 12.16 -12.98
N LEU A 214 -18.16 11.41 -13.51
CA LEU A 214 -19.28 11.91 -14.33
C LEU A 214 -20.63 11.61 -13.65
N PRO A 215 -21.03 12.39 -12.63
CA PRO A 215 -22.29 12.15 -11.90
C PRO A 215 -23.57 12.38 -12.72
N SER A 216 -23.46 12.83 -13.98
CA SER A 216 -24.58 13.15 -14.86
C SER A 216 -24.64 12.21 -16.07
N ARG A 217 -25.05 10.97 -15.83
CA ARG A 217 -25.88 10.24 -16.79
C ARG A 217 -27.04 9.59 -16.03
N PRO A 218 -28.31 9.93 -16.36
CA PRO A 218 -29.43 9.07 -16.01
C PRO A 218 -29.17 7.69 -16.61
N SER A 219 -29.64 6.66 -15.92
CA SER A 219 -29.64 5.28 -16.39
C SER A 219 -30.15 5.18 -17.83
N ASP A 220 -29.25 5.04 -18.79
CA ASP A 220 -29.54 4.61 -20.18
C ASP A 220 -28.23 4.23 -20.87
N ALA A 221 -27.80 3.01 -20.60
CA ALA A 221 -27.73 1.99 -21.64
C ALA A 221 -27.51 0.70 -20.87
N ALA A 222 -28.52 -0.17 -20.88
CA ALA A 222 -28.24 -1.60 -20.87
C ALA A 222 -27.04 -1.79 -21.82
N ALA A 223 -25.93 -2.28 -21.28
CA ALA A 223 -24.95 -2.92 -22.11
C ALA A 223 -25.69 -4.14 -22.68
N GLU A 224 -26.41 -3.93 -23.79
CA GLU A 224 -26.72 -4.98 -24.72
C GLU A 224 -25.40 -5.69 -24.94
N GLY A 225 -25.34 -6.92 -24.43
CA GLY A 225 -24.27 -7.85 -24.71
C GLY A 225 -24.15 -7.94 -26.21
N THR A 226 -23.21 -7.16 -26.77
CA THR A 226 -22.66 -7.47 -28.07
C THR A 226 -21.74 -8.64 -27.79
N ASP A 227 -22.31 -9.84 -27.78
CA ASP A 227 -21.61 -11.11 -27.97
C ASP A 227 -20.90 -11.03 -29.32
N THR A 228 -19.80 -10.27 -29.34
CA THR A 228 -18.80 -10.42 -30.38
C THR A 228 -18.05 -11.66 -29.96
N SER A 229 -18.55 -12.79 -30.46
CA SER A 229 -17.90 -14.09 -30.45
C SER A 229 -16.54 -13.99 -31.15
N ILE A 230 -15.55 -13.41 -30.47
CA ILE A 230 -14.16 -13.72 -30.72
C ILE A 230 -13.96 -15.07 -30.06
N ASN A 231 -13.76 -16.06 -30.91
CA ASN A 231 -13.45 -17.43 -30.60
C ASN A 231 -12.09 -17.49 -29.87
N GLU A 232 -12.00 -16.94 -28.66
CA GLU A 232 -10.87 -17.14 -27.77
C GLU A 232 -10.97 -18.56 -27.24
N SER A 233 -10.09 -19.41 -27.77
CA SER A 233 -9.88 -20.79 -27.36
C SER A 233 -10.03 -20.95 -25.84
N ARG A 234 -10.68 -22.03 -25.38
CA ARG A 234 -10.84 -22.40 -23.95
C ARG A 234 -9.53 -22.41 -23.14
N ASP A 235 -8.36 -22.39 -23.79
CA ASP A 235 -7.05 -22.19 -23.16
C ASP A 235 -6.77 -20.75 -22.70
N ALA A 236 -7.31 -19.73 -23.38
CA ALA A 236 -7.05 -18.31 -23.08
C ALA A 236 -7.77 -17.85 -21.79
N THR A 237 -8.95 -18.39 -21.51
CA THR A 237 -9.69 -18.14 -20.27
C THR A 237 -9.01 -18.82 -19.07
N GLY A 238 -8.43 -20.01 -19.26
CA GLY A 238 -7.63 -20.68 -18.24
C GLY A 238 -6.32 -19.95 -17.93
N GLU A 239 -5.62 -19.46 -18.97
CA GLU A 239 -4.37 -18.74 -18.75
C GLU A 239 -4.57 -17.36 -18.11
N SER A 240 -5.63 -16.62 -18.47
CA SER A 240 -5.97 -15.33 -17.86
C SER A 240 -6.40 -15.49 -16.40
N PHE A 241 -7.23 -16.50 -16.09
CA PHE A 241 -7.56 -16.86 -14.71
C PHE A 241 -6.32 -17.21 -13.89
N ARG A 242 -5.44 -18.06 -14.43
CA ARG A 242 -4.17 -18.44 -13.77
C ARG A 242 -3.29 -17.23 -13.48
N ARG A 243 -3.11 -16.32 -14.44
CA ARG A 243 -2.32 -15.10 -14.24
C ARG A 243 -2.89 -14.22 -13.14
N ARG A 244 -4.23 -14.11 -13.07
CA ARG A 244 -4.93 -13.38 -12.00
C ARG A 244 -4.71 -14.04 -10.64
N LEU A 245 -4.91 -15.35 -10.54
CA LEU A 245 -4.68 -16.11 -9.32
C LEU A 245 -3.26 -15.94 -8.76
N ILE A 246 -2.24 -15.93 -9.63
CA ILE A 246 -0.85 -15.72 -9.21
C ILE A 246 -0.62 -14.27 -8.78
N ALA A 247 -1.26 -13.29 -9.44
CA ALA A 247 -1.19 -11.89 -9.05
C ALA A 247 -1.83 -11.68 -7.66
N ASP A 248 -3.03 -12.22 -7.45
CA ASP A 248 -3.74 -12.16 -6.16
C ASP A 248 -2.95 -12.87 -5.05
N LEU A 249 -2.35 -14.02 -5.33
CA LEU A 249 -1.45 -14.68 -4.39
C LEU A 249 -0.26 -13.77 -4.02
N ALA A 250 0.37 -13.14 -5.01
CA ALA A 250 1.52 -12.27 -4.79
C ALA A 250 1.14 -11.02 -3.96
N GLU A 251 -0.02 -10.42 -4.24
CA GLU A 251 -0.55 -9.29 -3.48
C GLU A 251 -0.92 -9.69 -2.05
N HIS A 252 -1.56 -10.85 -1.86
CA HIS A 252 -1.86 -11.40 -0.54
C HIS A 252 -0.58 -11.57 0.29
N ILE A 253 0.47 -12.16 -0.29
CA ILE A 253 1.74 -12.37 0.39
C ILE A 253 2.39 -11.04 0.78
N LEU A 254 2.44 -10.07 -0.13
CA LEU A 254 3.01 -8.75 0.16
C LEU A 254 2.21 -8.01 1.22
N PHE A 255 0.87 -8.09 1.20
CA PHE A 255 0.03 -7.52 2.25
C PHE A 255 0.35 -8.14 3.61
N THR A 256 0.38 -9.47 3.68
CA THR A 256 0.67 -10.19 4.93
C THR A 256 2.09 -9.90 5.44
N ALA A 257 3.09 -9.87 4.56
CA ALA A 257 4.46 -9.48 4.92
C ALA A 257 4.57 -8.02 5.36
N SER A 258 3.78 -7.11 4.76
CA SER A 258 3.67 -5.71 5.21
C SER A 258 3.07 -5.62 6.61
N LYS A 259 1.96 -6.33 6.83
CA LYS A 259 1.21 -6.29 8.08
C LYS A 259 2.02 -6.87 9.24
N SER A 260 2.93 -7.81 8.96
CA SER A 260 3.85 -8.36 9.95
C SER A 260 5.08 -7.48 10.22
N CYS A 261 5.32 -6.40 9.45
CA CYS A 261 6.44 -5.50 9.72
C CYS A 261 6.24 -4.74 11.02
N ALA A 262 7.16 -4.89 11.97
CA ALA A 262 7.15 -4.10 13.19
C ALA A 262 7.35 -2.59 12.92
N ILE A 263 6.70 -1.75 13.71
CA ILE A 263 6.84 -0.30 13.63
C ILE A 263 8.04 0.15 14.47
N MET A 264 9.00 0.82 13.82
CA MET A 264 10.22 1.31 14.45
C MET A 264 10.01 2.70 15.07
N SER A 265 10.90 3.07 15.99
CA SER A 265 10.86 4.35 16.71
C SER A 265 10.95 5.55 15.75
N THR A 266 11.82 5.43 14.74
CA THR A 266 12.03 6.44 13.69
C THR A 266 10.80 6.63 12.81
N HIS A 267 9.97 5.60 12.61
CA HIS A 267 8.73 5.73 11.84
C HIS A 267 7.74 6.65 12.55
N ILE A 268 7.53 6.44 13.86
CA ILE A 268 6.59 7.24 14.67
C ILE A 268 7.07 8.69 14.75
N VAL A 269 8.33 8.92 15.11
CA VAL A 269 8.88 10.29 15.25
C VAL A 269 8.85 11.03 13.92
N ALA A 270 9.24 10.40 12.80
CA ALA A 270 9.17 11.04 11.49
C ALA A 270 7.72 11.38 11.09
N CYS A 271 6.76 10.50 11.37
CA CYS A 271 5.34 10.74 11.12
C CYS A 271 4.79 11.91 11.93
N LEU A 272 5.08 11.98 13.23
CA LEU A 272 4.64 13.07 14.10
C LEU A 272 5.21 14.42 13.65
N LEU A 273 6.50 14.48 13.33
CA LEU A 273 7.14 15.71 12.84
C LEU A 273 6.56 16.17 11.49
N LEU A 274 6.25 15.26 10.58
CA LEU A 274 5.73 15.62 9.25
C LEU A 274 4.23 15.95 9.23
N TYR A 275 3.41 15.33 10.08
CA TYR A 275 1.95 15.42 9.95
C TYR A 275 1.26 16.10 11.14
N ARG A 276 1.90 16.13 12.32
CA ARG A 276 1.37 16.83 13.50
C ARG A 276 2.15 18.13 13.76
N HIS A 277 3.49 18.08 13.72
CA HIS A 277 4.40 19.11 14.24
C HIS A 277 5.37 19.70 13.21
N ARG A 278 4.86 20.08 12.04
CA ARG A 278 5.69 20.64 10.93
C ARG A 278 6.50 21.89 11.31
N GLN A 279 6.00 22.68 12.26
CA GLN A 279 6.65 23.92 12.71
C GLN A 279 7.64 23.69 13.86
N GLY A 280 7.79 22.44 14.29
CA GLY A 280 8.58 22.07 15.47
C GLY A 280 7.74 21.93 16.74
N ILE A 281 8.36 21.33 17.76
CA ILE A 281 7.73 20.98 19.03
C ILE A 281 8.78 20.83 20.15
N ASP A 282 8.36 21.07 21.39
CA ASP A 282 9.13 20.78 22.59
C ASP A 282 9.27 19.27 22.83
N LEU A 283 10.41 18.82 23.35
CA LEU A 283 10.70 17.39 23.56
C LEU A 283 9.66 16.69 24.44
N SER A 284 9.21 17.32 25.53
CA SER A 284 8.20 16.74 26.44
C SER A 284 6.89 16.42 25.71
N THR A 285 6.36 17.37 24.94
CA THR A 285 5.13 17.17 24.19
C THR A 285 5.31 16.16 23.05
N LEU A 286 6.50 16.09 22.43
CA LEU A 286 6.80 15.06 21.45
C LEU A 286 6.79 13.66 22.08
N VAL A 287 7.32 13.51 23.30
CA VAL A 287 7.33 12.24 24.04
C VAL A 287 5.90 11.80 24.41
N GLU A 288 5.05 12.73 24.82
CA GLU A 288 3.62 12.47 25.07
C GLU A 288 2.90 12.01 23.81
N ASP A 289 3.06 12.74 22.71
CA ASP A 289 2.43 12.39 21.43
C ASP A 289 2.98 11.09 20.85
N PHE A 290 4.26 10.79 21.08
CA PHE A 290 4.87 9.50 20.74
C PHE A 290 4.23 8.37 21.54
N PHE A 291 4.01 8.55 22.84
CA PHE A 291 3.34 7.55 23.66
C PHE A 291 1.91 7.27 23.15
N VAL A 292 1.13 8.33 22.86
CA VAL A 292 -0.23 8.17 22.31
C VAL A 292 -0.18 7.43 20.97
N MET A 293 0.69 7.85 20.04
CA MET A 293 0.81 7.22 18.72
C MET A 293 1.24 5.75 18.83
N LYS A 294 2.10 5.42 19.79
CA LYS A 294 2.53 4.05 20.09
C LYS A 294 1.33 3.19 20.54
N GLU A 295 0.48 3.69 21.43
CA GLU A 295 -0.73 2.97 21.86
C GLU A 295 -1.74 2.81 20.70
N GLU A 296 -1.90 3.82 19.84
CA GLU A 296 -2.75 3.74 18.65
C GLU A 296 -2.26 2.67 17.64
N VAL A 297 -0.95 2.51 17.50
CA VAL A 297 -0.35 1.45 16.66
C VAL A 297 -0.64 0.07 17.24
N LEU A 298 -0.45 -0.11 18.55
CA LEU A 298 -0.72 -1.37 19.25
C LEU A 298 -2.21 -1.76 19.19
N ALA A 299 -3.10 -0.79 19.34
CA ALA A 299 -4.56 -0.98 19.25
C ALA A 299 -5.03 -1.47 17.86
N ARG A 300 -4.17 -1.42 16.84
CA ARG A 300 -4.44 -1.88 15.46
C ARG A 300 -3.71 -3.18 15.13
N ASP A 301 -3.26 -3.93 16.14
CA ASP A 301 -2.53 -5.19 16.00
C ASP A 301 -1.26 -5.04 15.16
N PHE A 302 -0.48 -3.99 15.42
CA PHE A 302 0.87 -3.84 14.89
C PHE A 302 1.88 -3.94 16.01
N ASP A 303 2.96 -4.69 15.77
CA ASP A 303 4.04 -4.84 16.74
C ASP A 303 5.03 -3.67 16.66
N LEU A 304 5.81 -3.47 17.71
CA LEU A 304 6.79 -2.40 17.85
C LEU A 304 8.21 -2.97 17.84
N GLY A 305 9.12 -2.33 17.09
CA GLY A 305 10.53 -2.75 17.00
C GLY A 305 11.42 -2.25 18.15
N PHE A 306 10.83 -1.71 19.21
CA PHE A 306 11.54 -1.05 20.31
C PHE A 306 10.85 -1.30 21.65
N SER A 307 11.58 -1.08 22.74
CA SER A 307 11.08 -1.16 24.12
C SER A 307 11.81 -0.15 25.01
N GLY A 308 11.30 0.09 26.22
CA GLY A 308 11.87 1.03 27.17
C GLY A 308 11.01 2.28 27.39
N SER A 309 11.61 3.30 28.00
CA SER A 309 10.94 4.57 28.27
C SER A 309 10.69 5.35 26.97
N SER A 310 9.55 6.04 26.85
CA SER A 310 9.24 6.84 25.66
C SER A 310 10.28 7.93 25.42
N GLU A 311 10.82 8.52 26.48
CA GLU A 311 11.84 9.57 26.40
C GLU A 311 13.14 9.05 25.76
N ASP A 312 13.68 7.94 26.27
CA ASP A 312 14.91 7.35 25.74
C ASP A 312 14.74 6.91 24.27
N VAL A 313 13.58 6.32 23.96
CA VAL A 313 13.27 5.86 22.59
C VAL A 313 13.13 7.03 21.62
N VAL A 314 12.48 8.12 22.02
CA VAL A 314 12.36 9.33 21.20
C VAL A 314 13.74 9.96 20.97
N MET A 315 14.56 10.07 22.02
CA MET A 315 15.92 10.59 21.91
C MET A 315 16.79 9.71 21.00
N HIS A 316 16.66 8.39 21.09
CA HIS A 316 17.32 7.45 20.19
C HIS A 316 16.89 7.66 18.74
N ALA A 317 15.58 7.77 18.48
CA ALA A 317 15.05 8.00 17.14
C ALA A 317 15.54 9.34 16.55
N ILE A 318 15.58 10.41 17.35
CA ILE A 318 16.08 11.72 16.94
C ILE A 318 17.56 11.64 16.53
N GLN A 319 18.39 10.94 17.32
CA GLN A 319 19.80 10.73 17.00
C GLN A 319 19.99 9.96 15.68
N LEU A 320 19.15 8.96 15.42
CA LEU A 320 19.19 8.18 14.17
C LEU A 320 18.73 9.00 12.96
N LEU A 321 17.68 9.81 13.09
CA LEU A 321 17.20 10.68 12.01
C LEU A 321 18.20 11.80 11.67
N GLY A 322 19.03 12.19 12.64
CA GLY A 322 20.23 13.01 12.43
C GLY A 322 19.96 14.30 11.66
N ASN A 323 20.59 14.47 10.49
CA ASN A 323 20.50 15.68 9.66
C ASN A 323 19.09 16.07 9.21
N CYS A 324 18.10 15.19 9.38
CA CYS A 324 16.71 15.48 9.10
C CYS A 324 16.07 16.39 10.15
N ILE A 325 16.68 16.53 11.32
CA ILE A 325 16.13 17.24 12.48
C ILE A 325 17.16 18.27 12.96
N THR A 326 16.67 19.45 13.32
CA THR A 326 17.46 20.48 14.01
C THR A 326 16.97 20.61 15.45
N ILE A 327 17.90 20.50 16.39
CA ILE A 327 17.62 20.65 17.82
C ILE A 327 18.13 22.01 18.25
N THR A 328 17.24 22.85 18.79
CA THR A 328 17.57 24.17 19.33
C THR A 328 17.26 24.20 20.81
N HIS A 329 18.15 24.82 21.58
CA HIS A 329 17.93 25.01 23.01
C HIS A 329 17.05 26.24 23.24
N THR A 330 15.94 26.10 23.97
CA THR A 330 15.09 27.24 24.32
C THR A 330 15.48 27.79 25.69
N SER A 331 15.79 29.09 25.75
CA SER A 331 16.19 29.75 27.00
C SER A 331 15.05 29.93 28.02
N ARG A 332 13.82 29.56 27.64
CA ARG A 332 12.61 29.87 28.42
C ARG A 332 12.27 28.76 29.43
N ASN A 333 12.57 27.49 29.09
CA ASN A 333 12.22 26.31 29.90
C ASN A 333 13.37 25.29 30.08
N ASP A 334 14.60 25.59 29.64
CA ASP A 334 15.73 24.63 29.62
C ASP A 334 15.40 23.34 28.82
N GLU A 335 14.56 23.49 27.80
CA GLU A 335 14.01 22.37 27.03
C GLU A 335 14.48 22.42 25.57
N PHE A 336 14.65 21.23 24.99
CA PHE A 336 15.01 21.04 23.60
C PHE A 336 13.79 21.24 22.69
N PHE A 337 13.89 22.20 21.77
CA PHE A 337 12.92 22.41 20.70
C PHE A 337 13.39 21.72 19.42
N ILE A 338 12.55 20.86 18.88
CA ILE A 338 12.87 19.93 17.80
C ILE A 338 12.14 20.40 16.55
N THR A 339 12.89 20.65 15.48
CA THR A 339 12.33 21.13 14.21
C THR A 339 12.72 20.20 13.05
N PRO A 340 11.77 19.79 12.19
CA PRO A 340 12.11 19.06 10.99
C PRO A 340 12.82 19.98 9.98
N SER A 341 13.85 19.48 9.32
CA SER A 341 14.55 20.20 8.25
C SER A 341 13.63 20.34 7.02
N THR A 342 13.56 21.56 6.48
CA THR A 342 12.73 21.90 5.32
C THR A 342 13.42 21.65 3.98
N THR A 343 14.67 21.19 3.98
CA THR A 343 15.38 20.88 2.74
C THR A 343 14.77 19.65 2.06
N VAL A 344 14.63 19.69 0.73
CA VAL A 344 14.01 18.60 -0.04
C VAL A 344 14.60 17.21 0.29
N PRO A 345 15.94 17.03 0.37
CA PRO A 345 16.51 15.72 0.72
C PRO A 345 16.15 15.25 2.13
N SER A 346 16.13 16.15 3.11
CA SER A 346 15.76 15.80 4.49
C SER A 346 14.28 15.47 4.63
N VAL A 347 13.40 16.22 3.96
CA VAL A 347 11.97 15.94 3.92
C VAL A 347 11.70 14.59 3.26
N PHE A 348 12.41 14.27 2.19
CA PHE A 348 12.30 13.00 1.49
C PHE A 348 12.76 11.80 2.34
N GLU A 349 13.83 11.98 3.12
CA GLU A 349 14.30 10.99 4.11
C GLU A 349 13.30 10.83 5.27
N LEU A 350 12.76 11.91 5.82
CA LEU A 350 11.69 11.83 6.83
C LEU A 350 10.45 11.13 6.27
N ASN A 351 10.07 11.47 5.04
CA ASN A 351 8.91 10.85 4.38
C ASN A 351 9.12 9.34 4.22
N PHE A 352 10.34 8.92 3.86
CA PHE A 352 10.70 7.51 3.77
C PHE A 352 10.40 6.75 5.06
N TYR A 353 10.83 7.26 6.22
CA TYR A 353 10.54 6.63 7.51
C TYR A 353 9.08 6.78 7.92
N SER A 354 8.45 7.92 7.63
CA SER A 354 7.04 8.15 7.97
C SER A 354 6.08 7.19 7.24
N ASN A 355 6.45 6.73 6.03
CA ASN A 355 5.66 5.74 5.28
C ASN A 355 5.58 4.39 6.01
N GLY A 356 6.45 4.13 6.99
CA GLY A 356 6.30 3.02 7.93
C GLY A 356 5.00 3.08 8.72
N LEU A 357 4.41 4.25 9.00
CA LEU A 357 3.10 4.35 9.66
C LEU A 357 1.93 4.43 8.68
N LEU A 358 2.19 4.76 7.41
CA LEU A 358 1.11 4.96 6.44
C LEU A 358 0.20 3.73 6.33
N HIS A 359 0.77 2.53 6.26
CA HIS A 359 0.00 1.29 6.13
C HIS A 359 -0.81 0.91 7.39
N VAL A 360 -0.48 1.48 8.56
CA VAL A 360 -1.26 1.31 9.79
C VAL A 360 -2.59 2.07 9.69
N PHE A 361 -2.54 3.28 9.13
CA PHE A 361 -3.66 4.22 9.14
C PHE A 361 -4.28 4.49 7.76
N ILE A 362 -3.82 3.82 6.69
CA ILE A 362 -4.19 4.17 5.29
C ILE A 362 -5.71 4.17 5.07
N MET A 363 -6.41 3.14 5.57
CA MET A 363 -7.87 3.05 5.43
C MET A 363 -8.58 4.14 6.23
N GLU A 364 -8.11 4.43 7.44
CA GLU A 364 -8.67 5.47 8.30
C GLU A 364 -8.45 6.86 7.70
N ALA A 365 -7.28 7.08 7.09
CA ALA A 365 -6.95 8.28 6.34
C ALA A 365 -7.84 8.45 5.09
N ILE A 366 -8.14 7.36 4.38
CA ILE A 366 -9.07 7.35 3.25
C ILE A 366 -10.49 7.74 3.72
N ILE A 367 -10.99 7.18 4.82
CA ILE A 367 -12.29 7.55 5.40
C ILE A 367 -12.27 9.03 5.83
N ALA A 368 -11.23 9.49 6.54
CA ALA A 368 -11.13 10.86 7.03
C ALA A 368 -11.07 11.90 5.90
N CYS A 369 -10.36 11.62 4.80
CA CYS A 369 -10.35 12.47 3.61
C CYS A 369 -11.69 12.45 2.87
N SER A 370 -12.35 11.30 2.79
CA SER A 370 -13.67 11.16 2.16
C SER A 370 -14.75 11.90 2.95
N LEU A 371 -14.68 11.82 4.28
CA LEU A 371 -15.52 12.55 5.21
C LEU A 371 -15.40 14.07 4.98
N TYR A 372 -14.18 14.59 4.88
CA TYR A 372 -13.93 16.00 4.57
C TYR A 372 -14.54 16.42 3.23
N ALA A 373 -14.38 15.59 2.20
CA ALA A 373 -14.93 15.87 0.87
C ALA A 373 -16.47 15.92 0.86
N VAL A 374 -17.13 15.01 1.60
CA VAL A 374 -18.59 14.98 1.72
C VAL A 374 -19.09 16.20 2.51
N LEU A 375 -18.44 16.56 3.60
CA LEU A 375 -18.78 17.75 4.40
C LEU A 375 -18.61 19.05 3.61
N LYS A 376 -17.53 19.20 2.83
CA LYS A 376 -17.23 20.42 2.08
C LYS A 376 -18.13 20.65 0.86
N LYS A 377 -18.72 19.59 0.28
CA LYS A 377 -19.64 19.71 -0.87
C LYS A 377 -20.94 20.45 -0.48
N ARG A 378 -21.23 20.60 0.81
CA ARG A 378 -22.30 21.44 1.36
C ARG A 378 -21.80 22.90 1.36
N GLY A 379 -22.26 23.69 0.38
CA GLY A 379 -21.73 25.03 0.09
C GLY A 379 -21.82 26.04 1.24
N PRO A 380 -21.13 27.19 1.13
CA PRO A 380 -21.19 28.28 2.10
C PRO A 380 -22.57 28.96 2.03
N GLY A 381 -23.55 28.42 2.77
CA GLY A 381 -24.92 28.94 2.76
C GLY A 381 -26.01 27.97 3.24
N ALA A 382 -25.69 26.70 3.51
CA ALA A 382 -26.65 25.79 4.13
C ALA A 382 -26.80 26.10 5.64
N PRO A 383 -28.04 26.09 6.19
CA PRO A 383 -28.25 26.34 7.61
C PRO A 383 -27.50 25.31 8.47
N ALA A 384 -27.12 25.74 9.68
CA ALA A 384 -26.38 24.97 10.68
C ALA A 384 -27.23 23.84 11.30
N SER A 385 -27.74 22.91 10.49
CA SER A 385 -28.24 21.64 11.00
C SER A 385 -27.08 20.72 11.36
N PRO A 386 -27.25 19.80 12.34
CA PRO A 386 -26.21 18.84 12.68
C PRO A 386 -25.76 18.11 11.42
N SER A 387 -24.45 17.98 11.24
CA SER A 387 -23.80 17.47 10.03
C SER A 387 -24.07 15.96 9.85
N LEU A 388 -25.29 15.63 9.46
CA LEU A 388 -25.74 14.29 9.11
C LEU A 388 -25.14 13.89 7.76
N ILE A 389 -24.54 12.71 7.72
CA ILE A 389 -23.85 12.14 6.56
C ILE A 389 -24.39 10.74 6.33
N SER A 390 -24.88 10.44 5.13
CA SER A 390 -25.25 9.05 4.77
C SER A 390 -23.99 8.18 4.76
N GLN A 391 -24.04 7.07 5.49
CA GLN A 391 -22.97 6.09 5.56
C GLN A 391 -22.64 5.53 4.18
N GLU A 392 -23.66 5.26 3.36
CA GLU A 392 -23.51 4.75 2.00
C GLU A 392 -22.78 5.75 1.09
N GLN A 393 -23.10 7.04 1.21
CA GLN A 393 -22.38 8.08 0.48
C GLN A 393 -20.90 8.17 0.88
N LEU A 394 -20.61 8.07 2.18
CA LEU A 394 -19.24 8.08 2.70
C LEU A 394 -18.45 6.87 2.20
N VAL A 395 -19.03 5.67 2.30
CA VAL A 395 -18.41 4.41 1.86
C VAL A 395 -18.14 4.44 0.34
N ARG A 396 -19.11 4.87 -0.46
CA ARG A 396 -18.93 5.00 -1.93
C ARG A 396 -17.79 5.96 -2.28
N LYS A 397 -17.70 7.09 -1.59
CA LYS A 397 -16.63 8.08 -1.80
C LYS A 397 -15.26 7.52 -1.41
N ALA A 398 -15.20 6.81 -0.29
CA ALA A 398 -14.00 6.14 0.20
C ALA A 398 -13.53 5.02 -0.74
N ALA A 399 -14.45 4.17 -1.21
CA ALA A 399 -14.15 3.11 -2.16
C ALA A 399 -13.58 3.68 -3.47
N SER A 400 -14.15 4.79 -3.97
CA SER A 400 -13.61 5.51 -5.13
C SER A 400 -12.18 6.00 -4.88
N LEU A 401 -11.90 6.48 -3.67
CA LEU A 401 -10.54 6.90 -3.31
C LEU A 401 -9.58 5.72 -3.17
N CYS A 402 -10.03 4.55 -2.70
CA CYS A 402 -9.23 3.31 -2.72
C CYS A 402 -8.82 2.94 -4.15
N TYR A 403 -9.75 2.95 -5.11
CA TYR A 403 -9.43 2.68 -6.52
C TYR A 403 -8.41 3.68 -7.07
N LEU A 404 -8.54 4.97 -6.75
CA LEU A 404 -7.59 6.01 -7.16
C LEU A 404 -6.17 5.76 -6.62
N LEU A 405 -6.06 5.20 -5.43
CA LEU A 405 -4.79 4.97 -4.73
C LEU A 405 -4.27 3.54 -4.87
N SER A 406 -4.92 2.69 -5.66
CA SER A 406 -4.54 1.28 -5.88
C SER A 406 -3.08 1.09 -6.35
N ASN A 407 -2.53 2.08 -7.04
CA ASN A 407 -1.14 2.09 -7.52
C ASN A 407 -0.09 2.47 -6.45
N GLU A 408 -0.50 2.92 -5.25
CA GLU A 408 0.40 3.39 -4.18
C GLU A 408 0.87 2.30 -3.21
N GLY A 409 0.19 1.14 -3.23
CA GLY A 409 0.48 -0.01 -2.39
C GLY A 409 -0.75 -0.88 -2.20
N THR A 410 -0.59 -1.99 -1.48
CA THR A 410 -1.69 -2.92 -1.20
C THR A 410 -2.58 -2.36 -0.10
N ILE A 411 -3.72 -1.77 -0.48
CA ILE A 411 -4.71 -1.17 0.42
C ILE A 411 -5.52 -2.25 1.15
N SER A 412 -5.80 -3.35 0.46
CA SER A 412 -6.64 -4.45 0.93
C SER A 412 -6.06 -5.80 0.56
N LEU A 413 -6.49 -6.84 1.26
CA LEU A 413 -6.34 -8.19 0.75
C LEU A 413 -7.11 -8.35 -0.56
N PRO A 414 -6.61 -9.13 -1.53
CA PRO A 414 -7.29 -9.35 -2.81
C PRO A 414 -8.59 -10.17 -2.65
N CYS A 415 -8.77 -10.84 -1.52
CA CYS A 415 -10.00 -11.57 -1.19
C CYS A 415 -11.10 -10.69 -0.57
N GLN A 416 -10.89 -9.37 -0.46
CA GLN A 416 -11.84 -8.42 0.11
C GLN A 416 -12.16 -7.32 -0.91
N THR A 417 -13.38 -6.80 -0.87
CA THR A 417 -13.77 -5.64 -1.69
C THR A 417 -13.47 -4.33 -0.93
N PHE A 418 -13.18 -3.25 -1.66
CA PHE A 418 -12.99 -1.95 -1.03
C PHE A 418 -14.22 -1.46 -0.28
N TYR A 419 -15.43 -1.78 -0.77
CA TYR A 419 -16.68 -1.45 -0.06
C TYR A 419 -16.72 -2.11 1.32
N GLN A 420 -16.45 -3.42 1.40
CA GLN A 420 -16.44 -4.15 2.66
C GLN A 420 -15.46 -3.52 3.66
N ILE A 421 -14.22 -3.23 3.25
CA ILE A 421 -13.20 -2.68 4.15
C ILE A 421 -13.53 -1.25 4.56
N CYS A 422 -14.17 -0.47 3.68
CA CYS A 422 -14.68 0.85 4.03
C CYS A 422 -15.79 0.75 5.09
N HIS A 423 -16.73 -0.19 4.96
CA HIS A 423 -17.73 -0.44 6.00
C HIS A 423 -17.10 -0.85 7.33
N GLU A 424 -16.15 -1.79 7.32
CA GLU A 424 -15.41 -2.22 8.51
C GLU A 424 -14.66 -1.05 9.18
N THR A 425 -14.05 -0.17 8.38
CA THR A 425 -13.32 1.00 8.89
C THR A 425 -14.25 2.08 9.44
N VAL A 426 -15.41 2.31 8.80
CA VAL A 426 -16.46 3.17 9.36
C VAL A 426 -16.98 2.59 10.67
N GLY A 427 -17.17 1.28 10.76
CA GLY A 427 -17.52 0.59 12.00
C GLY A 427 -16.51 0.85 13.13
N ARG A 428 -15.21 0.79 12.83
CA ARG A 428 -14.16 1.16 13.80
C ARG A 428 -14.24 2.62 14.25
N PHE A 429 -14.52 3.55 13.32
CA PHE A 429 -14.71 4.96 13.68
C PHE A 429 -15.92 5.18 14.60
N ILE A 430 -16.97 4.37 14.44
CA ILE A 430 -18.13 4.37 15.35
C ILE A 430 -17.73 3.80 16.72
N GLN A 431 -17.00 2.68 16.75
CA GLN A 431 -16.51 2.07 18.00
C GLN A 431 -15.59 3.01 18.79
N TYR A 432 -14.74 3.79 18.10
CA TYR A 432 -13.90 4.80 18.72
C TYR A 432 -14.64 6.10 19.10
N GLY A 433 -15.94 6.22 18.78
CA GLY A 433 -16.72 7.42 19.07
C GLY A 433 -16.34 8.64 18.22
N ILE A 434 -15.59 8.44 17.14
CA ILE A 434 -15.26 9.48 16.15
C ILE A 434 -16.49 9.80 15.30
N LEU A 435 -17.24 8.77 14.93
CA LEU A 435 -18.54 8.86 14.27
C LEU A 435 -19.63 8.37 15.23
N ILE A 436 -20.78 9.03 15.20
CA ILE A 436 -21.92 8.72 16.07
C ILE A 436 -23.12 8.46 15.16
N VAL A 437 -23.81 7.34 15.35
CA VAL A 437 -25.04 7.04 14.60
C VAL A 437 -26.13 8.02 15.05
N ALA A 438 -26.79 8.68 14.11
CA ALA A 438 -27.86 9.62 14.41
C ALA A 438 -29.12 8.89 14.88
N GLU A 439 -29.82 9.48 15.86
CA GLU A 439 -31.05 8.93 16.40
C GLU A 439 -32.21 9.03 15.37
N PRO A 440 -33.24 8.17 15.46
CA PRO A 440 -34.36 8.15 14.51
C PRO A 440 -35.08 9.50 14.35
N ASP A 441 -35.22 10.26 15.44
CA ASP A 441 -35.86 11.58 15.45
C ASP A 441 -35.10 12.62 14.61
N ASP A 442 -33.77 12.47 14.45
CA ASP A 442 -32.95 13.33 13.57
C ASP A 442 -33.07 12.93 12.08
N GLN A 443 -33.56 11.73 11.77
CA GLN A 443 -33.65 11.18 10.41
C GLN A 443 -34.97 11.53 9.71
N GLU A 444 -36.05 11.78 10.47
CA GLU A 444 -37.35 12.19 9.95
C GLU A 444 -37.30 13.58 9.27
N ASP A 445 -36.47 14.50 9.77
CA ASP A 445 -36.33 15.86 9.22
C ASP A 445 -35.51 15.94 7.92
N THR A 446 -34.82 14.87 7.52
CA THR A 446 -33.84 14.90 6.41
C THR A 446 -34.12 13.89 5.30
N SER A 447 -35.07 12.98 5.50
CA SER A 447 -35.48 12.05 4.45
C SER A 447 -36.21 12.83 3.34
N PRO A 448 -35.81 12.76 2.05
CA PRO A 448 -36.64 13.30 0.99
C PRO A 448 -37.97 12.54 1.03
N GLY A 449 -39.06 13.26 1.29
CA GLY A 449 -40.39 12.67 1.37
C GLY A 449 -40.68 11.80 0.13
N LEU A 450 -41.40 10.71 0.35
CA LEU A 450 -41.88 9.68 -0.58
C LEU A 450 -42.52 10.14 -1.92
N ALA A 451 -42.49 11.43 -2.27
CA ALA A 451 -43.11 12.00 -3.46
C ALA A 451 -42.18 12.12 -4.69
N GLU A 452 -40.86 11.92 -4.58
CA GLU A 452 -39.93 12.08 -5.72
C GLU A 452 -39.31 10.79 -6.27
N GLN A 453 -39.66 9.61 -5.74
CA GLN A 453 -39.35 8.34 -6.41
C GLN A 453 -40.55 7.87 -7.25
N GLN A 454 -40.67 8.48 -8.43
CA GLN A 454 -41.62 8.02 -9.43
C GLN A 454 -41.16 6.67 -9.98
N TRP A 455 -41.76 5.59 -9.49
CA TRP A 455 -41.61 4.24 -10.02
C TRP A 455 -41.99 4.21 -11.51
N ASP A 456 -41.00 4.10 -12.40
CA ASP A 456 -41.24 3.66 -13.78
C ASP A 456 -41.51 2.15 -13.78
N LYS A 457 -42.76 1.78 -13.45
CA LYS A 457 -43.28 0.42 -13.66
C LYS A 457 -44.12 0.38 -14.93
N LYS A 458 -43.48 -0.01 -16.04
CA LYS A 458 -44.14 -0.81 -17.08
C LYS A 458 -43.38 -2.13 -17.22
N LEU A 459 -43.66 -3.06 -16.31
CA LEU A 459 -43.38 -4.47 -16.53
C LEU A 459 -44.61 -5.11 -17.18
N PRO A 460 -44.45 -5.95 -18.22
CA PRO A 460 -45.56 -6.68 -18.81
C PRO A 460 -45.93 -7.89 -17.93
N GLU A 461 -47.22 -8.08 -17.66
CA GLU A 461 -47.78 -9.41 -17.37
C GLU A 461 -47.57 -10.34 -18.59
N PRO A 462 -47.51 -11.69 -18.44
CA PRO A 462 -48.20 -12.49 -17.42
C PRO A 462 -47.39 -13.69 -16.84
N LEU A 463 -47.84 -14.22 -15.70
CA LEU A 463 -48.41 -15.58 -15.60
C LEU A 463 -48.76 -15.90 -14.14
N SER A 464 -50.05 -16.13 -13.95
CA SER A 464 -50.71 -16.53 -12.72
C SER A 464 -50.23 -17.90 -12.22
N TRP A 465 -49.84 -17.96 -10.95
CA TRP A 465 -50.23 -19.07 -10.09
C TRP A 465 -50.70 -18.50 -8.76
N ARG A 466 -52.01 -18.63 -8.53
CA ARG A 466 -52.60 -18.48 -7.21
C ARG A 466 -52.17 -19.67 -6.35
N SER A 467 -51.65 -19.40 -5.17
CA SER A 467 -51.98 -20.16 -3.97
C SER A 467 -52.10 -19.16 -2.84
N ASP A 468 -53.35 -18.91 -2.43
CA ASP A 468 -53.68 -18.30 -1.15
C ASP A 468 -53.19 -19.27 -0.07
N GLU A 469 -52.15 -18.92 0.67
CA GLU A 469 -51.93 -19.39 2.04
C GLU A 469 -51.17 -18.29 2.78
N GLU A 470 -51.66 -18.00 3.97
CA GLU A 470 -51.26 -16.93 4.88
C GLU A 470 -49.90 -17.26 5.50
N ASP A 471 -48.89 -16.42 5.24
CA ASP A 471 -47.67 -16.35 6.05
C ASP A 471 -47.51 -14.90 6.54
N GLU A 472 -48.22 -14.57 7.62
CA GLU A 472 -47.84 -13.50 8.55
C GLU A 472 -46.54 -13.91 9.24
N ASP A 473 -45.40 -13.74 8.57
CA ASP A 473 -44.04 -13.63 9.16
C ASP A 473 -43.03 -13.42 8.02
N SER A 474 -43.17 -12.30 7.33
CA SER A 474 -42.20 -11.84 6.35
C SER A 474 -41.70 -10.45 6.75
N ASP A 475 -40.73 -10.42 7.66
CA ASP A 475 -39.86 -9.26 7.96
C ASP A 475 -38.94 -8.90 6.76
N PHE A 476 -39.26 -9.37 5.54
CA PHE A 476 -38.62 -9.00 4.28
C PHE A 476 -39.09 -7.63 3.76
N GLY A 477 -39.27 -6.67 4.67
CA GLY A 477 -39.83 -5.36 4.38
C GLY A 477 -39.16 -4.19 5.10
N GLU A 478 -38.11 -4.41 5.91
CA GLU A 478 -37.22 -3.30 6.27
C GLU A 478 -36.39 -2.92 5.03
N GLU A 479 -36.96 -2.07 4.19
CA GLU A 479 -36.21 -1.25 3.24
C GLU A 479 -34.99 -0.71 3.99
N GLN A 480 -33.81 -1.13 3.57
CA GLN A 480 -32.53 -0.88 4.21
C GLN A 480 -32.32 0.64 4.35
N ARG A 481 -32.77 1.22 5.46
CA ARG A 481 -32.72 2.67 5.66
C ARG A 481 -31.26 3.08 5.69
N ASP A 482 -30.93 4.09 4.89
CA ASP A 482 -29.61 4.69 4.88
C ASP A 482 -29.25 5.14 6.31
N CYS A 483 -28.20 4.56 6.89
CA CYS A 483 -27.71 4.94 8.21
C CYS A 483 -27.05 6.33 8.13
N TYR A 484 -27.51 7.27 8.95
CA TYR A 484 -26.93 8.61 9.02
C TYR A 484 -25.96 8.76 10.20
N LEU A 485 -24.83 9.41 9.94
CA LEU A 485 -23.73 9.57 10.87
C LEU A 485 -23.49 11.06 11.20
N LYS A 486 -23.15 11.33 12.45
CA LYS A 486 -22.68 12.63 12.97
C LYS A 486 -21.20 12.52 13.33
N VAL A 487 -20.44 13.58 13.10
CA VAL A 487 -19.02 13.65 13.47
C VAL A 487 -18.88 14.19 14.90
N SER A 488 -18.08 13.51 15.72
CA SER A 488 -17.82 13.91 17.09
C SER A 488 -17.17 15.29 17.19
N GLN A 489 -17.62 16.11 18.14
CA GLN A 489 -17.11 17.48 18.36
C GLN A 489 -15.94 17.54 19.36
N SER A 490 -15.47 16.38 19.87
CA SER A 490 -14.31 16.33 20.76
C SER A 490 -13.06 16.87 20.08
N LYS A 491 -12.29 17.71 20.79
CA LYS A 491 -11.04 18.28 20.28
C LYS A 491 -10.03 17.19 19.88
N GLU A 492 -9.96 16.11 20.66
CA GLU A 492 -9.06 14.98 20.41
C GLU A 492 -9.42 14.26 19.10
N HIS A 493 -10.71 13.97 18.90
CA HIS A 493 -11.19 13.35 17.65
C HIS A 493 -10.95 14.26 16.44
N GLN A 494 -11.16 15.57 16.57
CA GLN A 494 -10.89 16.52 15.48
C GLN A 494 -9.40 16.60 15.14
N GLN A 495 -8.52 16.57 16.15
CA GLN A 495 -7.07 16.52 15.96
C GLN A 495 -6.64 15.21 15.27
N PHE A 496 -7.21 14.08 15.67
CA PHE A 496 -6.94 12.78 15.06
C PHE A 496 -7.41 12.71 13.60
N ILE A 497 -8.64 13.16 13.29
CA ILE A 497 -9.14 13.29 11.92
C ILE A 497 -8.21 14.18 11.08
N THR A 498 -7.76 15.31 11.64
CA THR A 498 -6.84 16.22 10.96
C THR A 498 -5.49 15.56 10.68
N PHE A 499 -4.95 14.79 11.63
CA PHE A 499 -3.74 14.00 11.45
C PHE A 499 -3.90 13.00 10.30
N LEU A 500 -4.99 12.23 10.29
CA LEU A 500 -5.31 11.26 9.24
C LEU A 500 -5.42 11.92 7.85
N GLN A 501 -6.04 13.10 7.77
CA GLN A 501 -6.13 13.87 6.52
C GLN A 501 -4.75 14.36 6.04
N ARG A 502 -3.89 14.80 6.96
CA ARG A 502 -2.52 15.24 6.63
C ARG A 502 -1.62 14.09 6.21
N LEU A 503 -1.83 12.90 6.77
CA LEU A 503 -1.09 11.69 6.40
C LEU A 503 -1.29 11.34 4.92
N LEU A 504 -2.52 11.50 4.39
CA LEU A 504 -2.84 11.29 2.98
C LEU A 504 -2.59 12.54 2.10
N GLY A 505 -2.36 13.70 2.71
CA GLY A 505 -2.18 14.99 2.05
C GLY A 505 -1.13 14.99 0.93
N PRO A 506 0.12 14.51 1.15
CA PRO A 506 1.15 14.49 0.11
C PRO A 506 0.76 13.68 -1.14
N LEU A 507 0.08 12.56 -0.94
CA LEU A 507 -0.43 11.69 -2.00
C LEU A 507 -1.47 12.42 -2.85
N LEU A 508 -2.48 12.99 -2.20
CA LEU A 508 -3.55 13.72 -2.89
C LEU A 508 -3.03 15.01 -3.58
N GLU A 509 -2.07 15.70 -2.98
CA GLU A 509 -1.43 16.87 -3.59
C GLU A 509 -0.61 16.49 -4.83
N ALA A 510 0.11 15.37 -4.81
CA ALA A 510 0.86 14.88 -5.96
C ALA A 510 -0.07 14.54 -7.13
N TYR A 511 -1.16 13.81 -6.86
CA TYR A 511 -2.14 13.41 -7.88
C TYR A 511 -2.89 14.62 -8.45
N SER A 512 -3.35 15.53 -7.60
CA SER A 512 -4.02 16.76 -8.06
C SER A 512 -3.07 17.68 -8.84
N SER A 513 -1.81 17.82 -8.41
CA SER A 513 -0.80 18.59 -9.14
C SER A 513 -0.45 17.95 -10.49
N ALA A 514 -0.42 16.62 -10.56
CA ALA A 514 -0.24 15.90 -11.82
C ALA A 514 -1.43 16.08 -12.77
N ALA A 515 -2.67 16.05 -12.27
CA ALA A 515 -3.86 16.36 -13.07
C ALA A 515 -3.83 17.80 -13.63
N ILE A 516 -3.46 18.78 -12.81
CA ILE A 516 -3.30 20.18 -13.27
C ILE A 516 -2.18 20.27 -14.33
N PHE A 517 -1.09 19.53 -14.15
CA PHE A 517 0.05 19.56 -15.07
C PHE A 517 -0.31 18.99 -16.46
N ILE A 518 -1.18 17.97 -16.54
CA ILE A 518 -1.65 17.39 -17.81
C ILE A 518 -2.27 18.47 -18.72
N HIS A 519 -3.05 19.39 -18.17
CA HIS A 519 -3.71 20.45 -18.95
C HIS A 519 -2.73 21.44 -19.62
N ASN A 520 -1.51 21.55 -19.09
CA ASN A 520 -0.49 22.43 -19.65
C ASN A 520 0.34 21.76 -20.75
N PHE A 521 -0.08 20.57 -21.20
CA PHE A 521 0.65 19.77 -22.15
C PHE A 521 0.01 19.80 -23.54
N SER A 522 0.83 19.91 -24.58
CA SER A 522 0.38 19.95 -25.97
C SER A 522 1.16 18.93 -26.79
N GLY A 523 0.57 17.75 -27.01
CA GLY A 523 1.08 16.71 -27.91
C GLY A 523 1.60 15.43 -27.22
N PRO A 524 1.85 14.37 -28.00
CA PRO A 524 2.38 13.11 -27.49
C PRO A 524 3.87 13.26 -27.14
N VAL A 525 4.27 12.79 -25.97
CA VAL A 525 5.67 12.82 -25.51
C VAL A 525 6.03 11.48 -24.89
N PRO A 526 7.28 11.00 -25.05
CA PRO A 526 7.72 9.78 -24.39
C PRO A 526 7.50 9.83 -22.88
N GLU A 527 6.96 8.76 -22.30
CA GLU A 527 6.67 8.67 -20.86
C GLU A 527 7.87 9.06 -19.97
N PRO A 528 9.13 8.65 -20.24
CA PRO A 528 10.27 9.06 -19.42
C PRO A 528 10.50 10.57 -19.41
N GLU A 529 10.27 11.23 -20.55
CA GLU A 529 10.40 12.68 -20.67
C GLU A 529 9.26 13.39 -19.91
N TYR A 530 8.04 12.88 -20.03
CA TYR A 530 6.88 13.38 -19.28
C TYR A 530 7.11 13.28 -17.77
N LEU A 531 7.56 12.12 -17.28
CA LEU A 531 7.85 11.90 -15.86
C LEU A 531 8.92 12.88 -15.33
N GLN A 532 9.97 13.15 -16.12
CA GLN A 532 11.00 14.12 -15.74
C GLN A 532 10.45 15.56 -15.68
N LYS A 533 9.63 15.95 -16.66
CA LYS A 533 9.01 17.28 -16.71
C LYS A 533 8.06 17.49 -15.53
N LEU A 534 7.18 16.53 -15.26
CA LEU A 534 6.24 16.57 -14.13
C LEU A 534 7.00 16.60 -12.79
N HIS A 535 8.02 15.74 -12.62
CA HIS A 535 8.83 15.74 -11.41
C HIS A 535 9.53 17.09 -11.18
N LYS A 536 10.13 17.67 -12.23
CA LYS A 536 10.74 19.01 -12.14
C LYS A 536 9.72 20.09 -11.77
N TYR A 537 8.50 20.01 -12.30
CA TYR A 537 7.41 20.91 -11.94
C TYR A 537 7.05 20.82 -10.46
N LEU A 538 6.90 19.60 -9.91
CA LEU A 538 6.61 19.42 -8.48
C LEU A 538 7.75 19.92 -7.58
N ILE A 539 9.01 19.61 -7.90
CA ILE A 539 10.17 20.13 -7.16
C ILE A 539 10.19 21.66 -7.17
N THR A 540 9.92 22.28 -8.32
CA THR A 540 9.87 23.75 -8.44
C THR A 540 8.75 24.35 -7.57
N ARG A 541 7.60 23.68 -7.44
CA ARG A 541 6.51 24.11 -6.54
C ARG A 541 6.94 24.03 -5.08
N THR A 542 7.66 22.99 -4.70
CA THR A 542 8.21 22.82 -3.35
C THR A 542 9.25 23.89 -3.03
N GLU A 543 10.21 24.13 -3.92
CA GLU A 543 11.26 25.15 -3.74
C GLU A 543 10.71 26.57 -3.66
N ARG A 544 9.57 26.84 -4.32
CA ARG A 544 8.86 28.13 -4.27
C ARG A 544 7.86 28.25 -3.12
N SER A 545 7.81 27.26 -2.23
CA SER A 545 6.84 27.20 -1.11
C SER A 545 5.37 27.30 -1.56
N VAL A 546 5.06 26.82 -2.77
CA VAL A 546 3.69 26.75 -3.30
C VAL A 546 3.02 25.42 -2.91
N ALA A 547 3.80 24.35 -2.78
CA ALA A 547 3.31 23.07 -2.29
C ALA A 547 3.05 23.12 -0.78
N VAL A 548 1.91 22.58 -0.36
CA VAL A 548 1.59 22.40 1.07
C VAL A 548 2.45 21.30 1.67
N TYR A 549 2.66 20.24 0.91
CA TYR A 549 3.44 19.06 1.28
C TYR A 549 4.65 18.93 0.36
N ALA A 550 5.84 19.24 0.87
CA ALA A 550 7.09 19.08 0.12
C ALA A 550 7.32 17.63 -0.34
N GLU A 551 6.80 16.66 0.41
CA GLU A 551 6.83 15.21 0.16
C GLU A 551 6.07 14.79 -1.10
N SER A 552 5.12 15.63 -1.56
CA SER A 552 4.33 15.38 -2.79
C SER A 552 5.21 15.33 -4.04
N ALA A 553 6.40 15.93 -3.99
CA ALA A 553 7.35 15.98 -5.09
C ALA A 553 8.23 14.71 -5.23
N THR A 554 8.00 13.66 -4.45
CA THR A 554 8.79 12.42 -4.59
C THR A 554 8.55 11.73 -5.94
N TYR A 555 9.61 11.27 -6.58
CA TYR A 555 9.52 10.62 -7.90
C TYR A 555 8.65 9.36 -7.93
N CYS A 556 8.48 8.66 -6.79
CA CYS A 556 7.59 7.51 -6.70
C CYS A 556 6.12 7.92 -6.95
N LEU A 557 5.65 8.97 -6.29
CA LEU A 557 4.30 9.50 -6.45
C LEU A 557 4.05 9.97 -7.89
N VAL A 558 5.05 10.61 -8.51
CA VAL A 558 4.98 11.02 -9.92
C VAL A 558 4.71 9.82 -10.84
N LYS A 559 5.45 8.73 -10.67
CA LYS A 559 5.28 7.52 -11.50
C LYS A 559 3.90 6.89 -11.29
N ASN A 560 3.46 6.80 -10.05
CA ASN A 560 2.19 6.19 -9.70
C ASN A 560 1.00 7.02 -10.18
N ALA A 561 1.05 8.35 -10.03
CA ALA A 561 0.03 9.26 -10.56
C ALA A 561 -0.08 9.18 -12.09
N VAL A 562 1.05 9.14 -12.81
CA VAL A 562 1.04 8.99 -14.28
C VAL A 562 0.51 7.63 -14.70
N LYS A 563 0.93 6.55 -14.03
CA LYS A 563 0.40 5.21 -14.27
C LYS A 563 -1.12 5.19 -14.06
N MET A 564 -1.58 5.76 -12.95
CA MET A 564 -2.99 5.86 -12.62
C MET A 564 -3.81 6.60 -13.69
N PHE A 565 -3.35 7.76 -14.17
CA PHE A 565 -4.08 8.48 -15.22
C PHE A 565 -4.10 7.72 -16.55
N LYS A 566 -3.02 7.01 -16.89
CA LYS A 566 -3.02 6.10 -18.05
C LYS A 566 -3.99 4.93 -17.90
N ASP A 567 -4.15 4.42 -16.68
CA ASP A 567 -5.06 3.31 -16.38
C ASP A 567 -6.54 3.76 -16.39
N ILE A 568 -6.81 5.06 -16.16
CA ILE A 568 -8.15 5.66 -16.26
C ILE A 568 -8.57 5.91 -17.71
N GLY A 569 -7.63 6.31 -18.58
CA GLY A 569 -7.90 6.73 -19.97
C GLY A 569 -7.35 8.11 -20.27
#